data_AF-A0A3D4BB03-F1
#
_entry.id   AF-A0A3D4BB03-F1
#
_cell.length_a   1.000
_cell.length_b   1.000
_cell.length_c   1.000
_cell.angle_alpha   90.00
_cell.angle_beta   90.00
_cell.angle_gamma   90.00
#
_symmetry.space_group_name_H-M   'P 1'
#
loop_
_entity.id
_entity.type
_entity.pdbx_description
1 polymer ?
#
loop_
_entity_poly.entity_id
_entity_poly.type
_entity_poly.pdbx_seq_one_letter_code
_entity_poly.pdbx_strand_id
1 'polypeptide(L)' 'RDGALVAKHRRHQAIELRPLAHNEFGGSLWLASGIEFVRDNAGNITAMLISNGRSLNNEFARVDY' A
#
# COMPACT_ATOMS: atom_id res chain seq x y z
N ARG A 1 -5.10 -8.35 -9.47
CA ARG A 1 -5.07 -9.71 -10.02
C ARG A 1 -6.44 -10.31 -9.78
N ASP A 2 -7.16 -10.69 -10.84
CA ASP A 2 -8.49 -11.30 -10.72
C ASP A 2 -9.47 -10.46 -9.88
N GLY A 3 -9.41 -9.13 -10.04
CA GLY A 3 -10.21 -8.16 -9.26
C GLY A 3 -9.63 -7.78 -7.89
N ALA A 4 -8.67 -8.54 -7.35
CA ALA A 4 -8.00 -8.21 -6.08
C ALA A 4 -6.88 -7.18 -6.26
N LEU A 5 -6.73 -6.29 -5.28
CA LEU A 5 -5.56 -5.42 -5.16
C LEU A 5 -4.39 -6.22 -4.57
N VAL A 6 -3.21 -6.13 -5.17
CA VAL A 6 -2.05 -6.94 -4.80
C VAL A 6 -0.79 -6.09 -4.74
N ALA A 7 -0.11 -6.09 -3.59
CA ALA A 7 1.23 -5.55 -3.45
C ALA A 7 2.26 -6.63 -3.81
N LYS A 8 3.27 -6.29 -4.61
CA LYS A 8 4.39 -7.19 -4.89
C LYS A 8 5.62 -6.70 -4.14
N HIS A 9 6.13 -7.53 -3.24
CA HIS A 9 7.36 -7.23 -2.51
C HIS A 9 8.49 -8.16 -2.95
N ARG A 10 9.67 -7.60 -3.25
CA ARG A 10 10.82 -8.33 -3.82
C ARG A 10 11.18 -9.62 -3.04
N ARG A 11 11.06 -9.60 -1.71
CA ARG A 11 11.41 -10.74 -0.84
C ARG A 11 10.22 -11.54 -0.30
N HIS A 12 9.00 -11.01 -0.44
CA HIS A 12 7.82 -11.58 0.22
C HIS A 12 6.70 -11.95 -0.76
N GLN A 13 7.04 -12.05 -2.05
CA GLN A 13 6.12 -12.41 -3.12
C GLN A 13 4.92 -11.44 -3.21
N ALA A 14 3.80 -11.92 -3.73
CA ALA A 14 2.55 -11.18 -3.83
C ALA A 14 1.80 -11.21 -2.50
N ILE A 15 1.31 -10.06 -2.08
CA ILE A 15 0.53 -9.85 -0.86
C ILE A 15 -0.81 -9.29 -1.32
N GLU A 16 -1.88 -10.06 -1.13
CA GLU A 16 -3.23 -9.55 -1.37
C GLU A 16 -3.56 -8.47 -0.33
N LEU A 17 -4.10 -7.36 -0.82
CA LEU A 17 -4.53 -6.23 -0.01
C LEU A 17 -6.04 -6.26 0.15
N ARG A 18 -6.48 -6.10 1.40
CA ARG A 18 -7.89 -6.03 1.75
C ARG A 18 -8.24 -4.60 2.16
N PRO A 19 -9.40 -4.07 1.77
CA PRO A 19 -9.82 -2.75 2.21
C PRO A 19 -10.03 -2.75 3.73
N LEU A 20 -9.52 -1.70 4.40
CA LEU A 20 -9.75 -1.44 5.82
C LEU A 20 -10.71 -0.26 5.99
N ALA A 21 -10.49 0.81 5.22
CA ALA A 21 -11.31 2.02 5.18
C ALA A 21 -11.21 2.70 3.80
N HIS A 22 -11.81 3.88 3.65
CA HIS A 22 -11.71 4.64 2.40
C HIS A 22 -10.24 5.04 2.13
N ASN A 23 -9.70 4.56 1.00
CA ASN A 23 -8.28 4.69 0.60
C ASN A 23 -7.25 4.00 1.52
N GLU A 24 -7.70 3.16 2.47
CA GLU A 24 -6.82 2.43 3.39
C GLU A 24 -6.95 0.92 3.19
N PHE A 25 -5.81 0.24 3.14
CA PHE A 25 -5.71 -1.20 2.88
C PHE A 25 -4.78 -1.89 3.87
N GLY A 26 -4.98 -3.19 4.07
CA GLY A 26 -4.13 -4.03 4.91
C GLY A 26 -3.73 -5.30 4.17
N GLY A 27 -2.45 -5.66 4.29
CA GLY A 27 -1.91 -6.94 3.84
C GLY A 27 -1.91 -7.98 4.95
N SER A 28 -1.74 -9.26 4.58
CA SER A 28 -1.63 -10.38 5.53
C SER A 28 -0.28 -10.44 6.26
N LEU A 29 0.71 -9.65 5.85
CA LEU A 29 2.06 -9.65 6.43
C LEU A 29 2.24 -8.49 7.41
N TRP A 30 2.98 -8.76 8.49
CA TRP A 30 3.28 -7.81 9.57
C TRP A 30 3.91 -6.48 9.11
N LEU A 31 4.56 -6.46 7.95
CA LEU A 31 5.23 -5.27 7.41
C LEU A 31 4.28 -4.28 6.73
N ALA A 32 3.05 -4.70 6.41
CA ALA A 32 2.08 -3.92 5.64
C ALA A 32 0.68 -4.01 6.27
N SER A 33 0.57 -3.72 7.56
CA SER A 33 -0.72 -3.78 8.25
C SER A 33 -1.63 -2.60 7.92
N GLY A 34 -1.06 -1.46 7.51
CA GLY A 34 -1.79 -0.31 6.98
C GLY A 34 -1.08 0.26 5.77
N ILE A 35 -1.83 0.51 4.70
CA ILE A 35 -1.38 1.10 3.45
C ILE A 35 -2.37 2.18 3.06
N GLU A 36 -1.89 3.40 2.86
CA GLU A 36 -2.68 4.52 2.37
C GLU A 36 -2.10 5.04 1.05
N PHE A 37 -2.96 5.34 0.08
CA PHE A 37 -2.54 5.97 -1.18
C PHE A 37 -2.66 7.49 -1.10
N VAL A 38 -1.54 8.17 -1.30
CA VAL A 38 -1.49 9.63 -1.38
C VAL A 38 -1.83 10.05 -2.80
N ARG A 39 -2.66 11.08 -2.95
CA ARG A 39 -3.10 11.61 -4.24
C ARG A 39 -2.77 13.09 -4.39
N ASP A 40 -2.50 13.51 -5.62
CA ASP A 40 -2.45 14.92 -5.97
C ASP A 40 -3.86 15.53 -6.10
N ASN A 41 -3.92 16.85 -6.36
CA ASN A 41 -5.17 17.58 -6.55
C ASN A 41 -5.98 17.13 -7.78
N ALA A 42 -5.37 16.40 -8.71
CA ALA A 42 -6.04 15.81 -9.87
C ALA A 42 -6.51 14.37 -9.59
N GLY A 43 -6.27 13.84 -8.39
CA GLY A 43 -6.67 12.50 -7.98
C GLY A 43 -5.69 11.38 -8.36
N ASN A 44 -4.53 11.72 -8.94
CA ASN A 44 -3.52 10.72 -9.31
C ASN A 44 -2.78 10.25 -8.06
N ILE A 45 -2.52 8.95 -7.95
CA ILE A 45 -1.71 8.40 -6.84
C ILE A 45 -0.26 8.86 -7.03
N THR A 46 0.33 9.55 -6.05
CA THR A 46 1.70 10.07 -6.12
C THR A 46 2.66 9.34 -5.18
N ALA A 47 2.13 8.72 -4.13
CA ALA A 47 2.90 7.92 -3.18
C ALA A 47 2.00 6.90 -2.48
N MET A 48 2.62 6.02 -1.70
CA MET A 48 1.93 5.25 -0.68
C MET A 48 2.63 5.38 0.67
N LEU A 49 1.84 5.40 1.73
CA LEU A 49 2.31 5.32 3.11
C LEU A 49 2.14 3.88 3.60
N ILE A 50 3.18 3.31 4.19
CA ILE A 50 3.12 1.96 4.79
C ILE A 50 3.41 2.05 6.28
N SER A 51 2.47 1.52 7.05
CA SER A 51 2.51 1.44 8.50
C SER A 51 2.49 -0.01 8.98
N ASN A 52 3.20 -0.24 10.08
CA ASN A 52 3.17 -1.44 10.88
C ASN A 52 3.21 -1.10 12.39
N GLY A 53 3.12 -2.11 13.26
CA GLY A 53 3.12 -1.90 14.71
C GLY A 53 4.39 -1.27 15.31
N ARG A 54 5.44 -1.06 14.51
CA ARG A 54 6.73 -0.48 14.96
C ARG A 54 7.17 0.77 14.18
N SER A 55 6.64 0.97 12.99
CA SER A 55 7.04 2.05 12.09
C SER A 55 5.82 2.52 11.32
N LEU A 56 5.58 3.83 11.35
CA LEU A 56 4.38 4.45 10.81
C LEU A 56 4.76 5.35 9.64
N ASN A 57 3.88 5.39 8.64
CA ASN A 57 3.93 6.33 7.52
C ASN A 57 5.25 6.33 6.75
N ASN A 58 5.83 5.15 6.51
CA ASN A 58 6.96 5.03 5.60
C ASN A 58 6.48 5.35 4.20
N GLU A 59 6.97 6.44 3.63
CA GLU A 59 6.55 6.91 2.32
C GLU A 59 7.35 6.25 1.20
N PHE A 60 6.64 5.78 0.19
CA PHE A 60 7.20 5.31 -1.07
C PHE A 60 6.62 6.15 -2.19
N ALA A 61 7.44 7.04 -2.75
CA ALA A 61 7.05 7.84 -3.91
C ALA A 61 6.78 6.95 -5.12
N ARG A 62 5.75 7.29 -5.90
CA ARG A 62 5.48 6.62 -7.16
C ARG A 62 6.61 6.93 -8.12
N VAL A 63 7.16 5.87 -8.71
CA VAL A 63 8.13 5.95 -9.79
C VAL A 63 7.54 5.20 -10.97
N ASP A 64 7.45 5.88 -12.11
CA ASP A 64 6.96 5.31 -13.36
C ASP A 64 8.19 4.70 -14.06
N TYR A 65 8.27 3.36 -14.09
CA TYR A 65 9.30 2.60 -14.81
C TYR A 65 8.78 2.14 -16.18
#